data_AF-B5HRR4-F1
#
_entry.id   AF-B5HRR4-F1
#
_cell.length_a   1.000
_cell.length_b   1.000
_cell.length_c   1.000
_cell.angle_alpha   90.00
_cell.angle_beta   90.00
_cell.angle_gamma   90.00
#
_symmetry.space_group_name_H-M   'P 1'
#
loop_
_entity.id
_entity.type
_entity.pdbx_description
1 polymer ?
#
loop_
_entity_poly.entity_id
_entity_poly.type
_entity_poly.pdbx_seq_one_letter_code
_entity_poly.pdbx_strand_id
1 'polypeptide(L)'
;MPRPPTAAQRRVIDAADPVTGRIKGTEAQLEALVKRGLAFRHPRPPHDHFLTPAGHRVRETVEEEPEPTAAPATGGVFAAHIGGTQEAADTGPARTREVHSAWQGLLELRRMTNPDGATDRPCGWERAHLVQAAALALEAAGHAPEAGGSPGYRVRATPQPEAVAVHAPDGETLRACAITLEKAGWQVGEYTQPRTRARYLLASPRRV
;
A
#
# COMPACT_ATOMS: atom_id res chain seq x y z
N MET A 1 -1.58 13.04 31.98
CA MET A 1 -1.18 13.10 30.56
C MET A 1 0.25 12.59 30.43
N PRO A 2 0.53 11.59 29.58
CA PRO A 2 1.88 11.10 29.35
C PRO A 2 2.75 12.22 28.74
N ARG A 3 3.93 12.46 29.31
CA ARG A 3 4.90 13.46 28.83
C ARG A 3 5.21 13.22 27.34
N PRO A 4 5.38 14.25 26.48
CA PRO A 4 5.71 14.05 25.07
C PRO A 4 7.03 13.25 24.88
N PRO A 5 7.21 12.55 23.74
CA PRO A 5 8.46 11.90 23.38
C PRO A 5 9.63 12.89 23.37
N THR A 6 10.82 12.45 23.77
CA THR A 6 12.03 13.27 23.53
C THR A 6 12.36 13.29 22.04
N ALA A 7 13.12 14.29 21.56
CA ALA A 7 13.50 14.36 20.15
C ALA A 7 14.25 13.11 19.67
N ALA A 8 15.06 12.49 20.53
CA ALA A 8 15.75 11.24 20.20
C ALA A 8 14.79 10.05 20.08
N GLN A 9 13.81 9.93 21.00
CA GLN A 9 12.77 8.91 20.94
C GLN A 9 11.89 9.09 19.70
N ARG A 10 11.60 10.35 19.37
CA ARG A 10 10.81 10.72 18.21
C ARG A 10 11.45 10.25 16.91
N ARG A 11 12.75 10.49 16.73
CA ARG A 11 13.51 9.99 15.57
C ARG A 11 13.45 8.46 15.42
N VAL A 12 13.48 7.72 16.52
CA VAL A 12 13.37 6.24 16.48
C VAL A 12 11.96 5.80 16.07
N ILE A 13 10.92 6.49 16.54
CA ILE A 13 9.52 6.24 16.16
C ILE A 13 9.30 6.56 14.68
N ASP A 14 9.82 7.69 14.21
CA ASP A 14 9.66 8.14 12.82
C ASP A 14 10.41 7.23 11.84
N ALA A 15 11.58 6.73 12.25
CA ALA A 15 12.39 5.77 11.49
C ALA A 15 11.88 4.31 11.58
N ALA A 16 10.75 4.06 12.24
CA ALA A 16 10.16 2.72 12.30
C ALA A 16 9.82 2.21 10.90
N ASP A 17 10.03 0.92 10.70
CA ASP A 17 9.60 0.23 9.48
C ASP A 17 8.11 0.54 9.22
N PRO A 18 7.76 1.09 8.05
CA PRO A 18 6.42 1.62 7.80
C PRO A 18 5.35 0.53 7.78
N VAL A 19 5.71 -0.71 7.41
CA VAL A 19 4.78 -1.84 7.28
C VAL A 19 4.62 -2.58 8.61
N THR A 20 5.74 -2.95 9.23
CA THR A 20 5.74 -3.82 10.42
C THR A 20 5.77 -3.05 11.73
N GLY A 21 6.12 -1.76 11.69
CA GLY A 21 6.37 -0.96 12.89
C GLY A 21 7.66 -1.35 13.62
N ARG A 22 8.55 -2.16 13.01
CA ARG A 22 9.82 -2.56 13.62
C ARG A 22 10.73 -1.35 13.79
N ILE A 23 11.28 -1.18 14.99
CA ILE A 23 12.19 -0.09 15.32
C ILE A 23 13.61 -0.60 15.54
N LYS A 24 14.59 0.24 15.20
CA LYS A 24 16.02 0.01 15.44
C LYS A 24 16.60 1.20 16.18
N GLY A 25 17.53 0.95 17.11
CA GLY A 25 18.14 1.99 17.93
C GLY A 25 19.08 1.39 18.98
N THR A 26 19.62 2.23 19.84
CA THR A 26 20.38 1.73 21.00
C THR A 26 19.45 1.05 22.00
N GLU A 27 19.96 0.09 22.76
CA GLU A 27 19.17 -0.65 23.76
C GLU A 27 18.47 0.30 24.75
N ALA A 28 19.18 1.33 25.21
CA ALA A 28 18.61 2.36 26.09
C ALA A 28 17.44 3.15 25.45
N GLN A 29 17.50 3.44 24.15
CA GLN A 29 16.41 4.11 23.43
C GLN A 29 15.19 3.19 23.33
N LEU A 30 15.41 1.91 22.99
CA LEU A 30 14.35 0.92 22.82
C LEU A 30 13.66 0.61 24.17
N GLU A 31 14.42 0.39 25.23
CA GLU A 31 13.87 0.19 26.58
C GLU A 31 13.07 1.40 27.07
N ALA A 32 13.53 2.61 26.79
CA ALA A 32 12.81 3.82 27.18
C ALA A 32 11.46 3.95 26.46
N LEU A 33 11.35 3.47 25.21
CA LEU A 33 10.08 3.40 24.48
C LEU A 33 9.17 2.30 25.03
N VAL A 34 9.72 1.15 25.41
CA VAL A 34 8.98 0.05 26.05
C VAL A 34 8.41 0.47 27.41
N LYS A 35 9.22 1.13 28.25
CA LYS A 35 8.77 1.66 29.56
C LYS A 35 7.63 2.66 29.43
N ARG A 36 7.53 3.34 28.29
CA ARG A 36 6.46 4.30 27.97
C ARG A 36 5.24 3.65 27.28
N GLY A 37 5.27 2.35 27.04
CA GLY A 37 4.22 1.63 26.33
C GLY A 37 4.10 1.99 24.84
N LEU A 38 5.12 2.64 24.26
CA LEU A 38 5.14 3.05 22.85
C LEU A 38 5.75 1.96 21.95
N ALA A 39 6.50 1.04 22.53
CA ALA A 39 7.05 -0.12 21.86
C ALA A 39 6.90 -1.37 22.74
N PHE A 40 7.01 -2.55 22.13
CA PHE A 40 7.14 -3.81 22.84
C PHE A 40 8.28 -4.65 22.24
N ARG A 41 8.84 -5.54 23.06
CA ARG A 41 9.88 -6.49 22.65
C ARG A 41 9.22 -7.82 22.29
N HIS A 42 9.54 -8.35 21.11
CA HIS A 42 8.98 -9.62 20.67
C HIS A 42 9.55 -10.79 21.51
N PRO A 43 8.70 -11.74 21.96
CA PRO A 43 9.13 -12.82 22.85
C PRO A 43 10.07 -13.83 22.17
N ARG A 44 9.99 -14.00 20.84
CA ARG A 44 10.91 -14.89 20.11
C ARG A 44 12.23 -14.18 19.76
N PRO A 45 13.37 -14.89 19.84
CA PRO A 45 14.63 -14.46 19.23
C PRO A 45 14.43 -14.09 17.75
N PRO A 46 15.06 -13.02 17.23
CA PRO A 46 16.13 -12.22 17.83
C PRO A 46 15.65 -11.11 18.79
N HIS A 47 14.41 -11.16 19.28
CA HIS A 47 13.81 -10.19 20.19
C HIS A 47 13.76 -8.76 19.65
N ASP A 48 13.31 -8.65 18.41
CA ASP A 48 13.07 -7.37 17.77
C ASP A 48 12.04 -6.52 18.52
N HIS A 49 12.17 -5.21 18.38
CA HIS A 49 11.27 -4.24 18.99
C HIS A 49 10.32 -3.67 17.94
N PHE A 50 9.05 -3.53 18.32
CA PHE A 50 7.99 -3.07 17.43
C PHE A 50 7.17 -1.98 18.13
N LEU A 51 6.64 -1.04 17.36
CA LEU A 51 5.72 -0.04 17.87
C LEU A 51 4.42 -0.68 18.36
N THR A 52 3.85 -0.13 19.43
CA THR A 52 2.48 -0.43 19.86
C THR A 52 1.49 0.46 19.10
N PRO A 53 0.16 0.22 19.18
CA PRO A 53 -0.83 1.14 18.65
C PRO A 53 -0.72 2.58 19.19
N ALA A 54 -0.16 2.77 20.39
CA ALA A 54 0.14 4.10 20.92
C ALA A 54 1.38 4.73 20.26
N GLY A 55 2.42 3.94 20.01
CA GLY A 55 3.60 4.39 19.25
C GLY A 55 3.25 4.81 17.82
N HIS A 56 2.38 4.06 17.15
CA HIS A 56 1.88 4.42 15.81
C HIS A 56 1.12 5.74 15.80
N ARG A 57 0.18 5.95 16.74
CA ARG A 57 -0.55 7.23 16.85
C ARG A 57 0.37 8.42 17.10
N VAL A 58 1.43 8.23 17.89
CA VAL A 58 2.45 9.26 18.09
C VAL A 58 3.14 9.55 16.76
N ARG A 59 3.55 8.53 16.00
CA ARG A 59 4.16 8.71 14.67
C ARG A 59 3.25 9.55 13.74
N GLU A 60 1.97 9.22 13.68
CA GLU A 60 0.96 9.85 12.81
C GLU A 60 0.65 11.32 13.17
N THR A 61 0.58 11.65 14.47
CA THR A 61 0.17 13.00 14.96
C THR A 61 1.13 14.17 14.65
N VAL A 62 2.23 13.95 13.94
CA VAL A 62 3.12 15.03 13.47
C VAL A 62 3.07 15.18 11.94
N GLU A 63 2.51 14.20 11.22
CA GLU A 63 2.26 14.35 9.79
C GLU A 63 1.02 15.24 9.53
N GLU A 64 0.11 15.33 10.50
CA GLU A 64 -0.98 16.32 10.53
C GLU A 64 -0.69 17.49 11.50
N GLU A 65 -0.28 18.63 10.95
CA GLU A 65 -0.58 19.93 11.55
C GLU A 65 -2.06 20.27 11.24
N PRO A 66 -2.87 20.80 12.17
CA PRO A 66 -4.31 20.55 12.16
C PRO A 66 -5.06 21.41 11.14
N GLU A 67 -5.54 20.79 10.06
CA GLU A 67 -6.70 21.28 9.31
C GLU A 67 -8.01 20.72 9.92
N PRO A 68 -9.12 21.47 9.88
CA PRO A 68 -10.32 21.14 10.63
C PRO A 68 -10.93 19.82 10.17
N THR A 69 -11.16 18.95 11.15
CA THR A 69 -11.94 17.71 11.14
C THR A 69 -12.97 17.65 10.01
N ALA A 70 -12.61 16.95 8.93
CA ALA A 70 -13.60 16.32 8.08
C ALA A 70 -14.29 15.24 8.92
N ALA A 71 -15.63 15.25 8.91
CA ALA A 71 -16.49 14.33 9.62
C ALA A 71 -16.07 12.87 9.43
N PRO A 72 -16.32 11.98 10.41
CA PRO A 72 -15.97 10.56 10.28
C PRO A 72 -16.63 9.99 9.03
N ALA A 73 -15.80 9.58 8.06
CA ALA A 73 -16.25 8.87 6.88
C ALA A 73 -17.04 7.65 7.33
N THR A 74 -18.29 7.61 6.89
CA THR A 74 -19.27 6.60 7.27
C THR A 74 -18.87 5.27 6.64
N GLY A 75 -18.51 4.26 7.45
CA GLY A 75 -18.47 2.84 7.04
C GLY A 75 -17.21 2.37 6.32
N GLY A 76 -16.21 1.95 7.11
CA GLY A 76 -14.86 1.57 6.66
C GLY A 76 -14.80 0.28 5.84
N VAL A 77 -14.67 0.42 4.53
CA VAL A 77 -14.23 -0.63 3.62
C VAL A 77 -12.97 -0.11 2.94
N PHE A 78 -11.87 -0.87 2.99
CA PHE A 78 -10.62 -0.49 2.34
C PHE A 78 -10.84 -0.24 0.84
N ALA A 79 -10.30 0.88 0.33
CA ALA A 79 -10.31 1.22 -1.09
C ALA A 79 -8.88 1.44 -1.58
N ALA A 80 -8.49 0.72 -2.64
CA ALA A 80 -7.19 0.89 -3.29
C ALA A 80 -7.14 2.21 -4.08
N HIS A 81 -5.99 2.88 -4.08
CA HIS A 81 -5.82 4.11 -4.84
C HIS A 81 -5.66 3.79 -6.33
N ILE A 82 -6.68 4.06 -7.14
CA ILE A 82 -6.64 3.78 -8.60
C ILE A 82 -5.88 4.84 -9.40
N GLY A 83 -5.48 5.92 -8.74
CA GLY A 83 -4.87 7.09 -9.36
C GLY A 83 -5.86 7.99 -10.09
N GLY A 84 -5.46 9.24 -10.28
CA GLY A 84 -6.18 10.25 -11.02
C GLY A 84 -7.13 11.13 -10.26
N THR A 85 -7.01 11.14 -8.94
CA THR A 85 -7.71 12.08 -8.06
C THR A 85 -7.01 13.45 -8.08
N GLN A 86 -7.79 14.51 -7.85
CA GLN A 86 -7.25 15.87 -7.69
C GLN A 86 -6.68 16.09 -6.28
N GLU A 87 -7.09 15.30 -5.30
CA GLU A 87 -6.56 15.35 -3.94
C GLU A 87 -5.22 14.61 -3.87
N ALA A 88 -4.34 15.04 -2.98
CA ALA A 88 -3.10 14.32 -2.73
C ALA A 88 -3.42 12.93 -2.16
N ALA A 89 -2.74 11.89 -2.63
CA ALA A 89 -2.88 10.57 -2.07
C ALA A 89 -2.13 10.51 -0.74
N ASP A 90 -2.80 10.07 0.32
CA ASP A 90 -2.10 9.63 1.53
C ASP A 90 -1.22 8.43 1.16
N THR A 91 0.09 8.59 1.33
CA THR A 91 1.09 7.54 1.10
C THR A 91 1.91 7.26 2.36
N GLY A 92 1.41 7.73 3.50
CA GLY A 92 2.09 7.63 4.78
C GLY A 92 2.18 6.19 5.32
N PRO A 93 2.85 6.00 6.47
CA PRO A 93 3.01 4.69 7.11
C PRO A 93 1.69 4.06 7.58
N ALA A 94 0.66 4.85 7.84
CA ALA A 94 -0.69 4.36 8.13
C ALA A 94 -1.29 3.67 6.90
N ARG A 95 -1.33 4.39 5.77
CA ARG A 95 -1.76 3.83 4.49
C ARG A 95 -0.98 2.57 4.11
N THR A 96 0.34 2.60 4.24
CA THR A 96 1.20 1.45 3.93
C THR A 96 0.78 0.17 4.68
N ARG A 97 0.37 0.29 5.96
CA ARG A 97 -0.13 -0.84 6.75
C ARG A 97 -1.50 -1.31 6.32
N GLU A 98 -2.40 -0.38 5.99
CA GLU A 98 -3.73 -0.71 5.49
C GLU A 98 -3.64 -1.47 4.17
N VAL A 99 -2.84 -0.96 3.23
CA VAL A 99 -2.57 -1.60 1.93
C VAL A 99 -1.95 -2.97 2.13
N HIS A 100 -0.97 -3.11 3.03
CA HIS A 100 -0.37 -4.40 3.35
C HIS A 100 -1.42 -5.38 3.89
N SER A 101 -2.26 -4.95 4.82
CA SER A 101 -3.31 -5.78 5.42
C SER A 101 -4.35 -6.22 4.38
N ALA A 102 -4.77 -5.30 3.49
CA ALA A 102 -5.67 -5.60 2.39
C ALA A 102 -5.05 -6.59 1.39
N TRP A 103 -3.76 -6.43 1.07
CA TRP A 103 -3.03 -7.36 0.21
C TRP A 103 -2.91 -8.76 0.82
N GLN A 104 -2.58 -8.86 2.12
CA GLN A 104 -2.57 -10.16 2.82
C GLN A 104 -3.95 -10.82 2.82
N GLY A 105 -5.02 -10.04 3.06
CA GLY A 105 -6.40 -10.53 2.98
C GLY A 105 -6.76 -11.04 1.58
N LEU A 106 -6.27 -10.36 0.54
CA LEU A 106 -6.46 -10.80 -0.85
C LEU A 106 -5.72 -12.11 -1.16
N LEU A 107 -4.48 -12.25 -0.71
CA LEU A 107 -3.71 -13.49 -0.87
C LEU A 107 -4.38 -14.66 -0.14
N GLU A 108 -4.94 -14.42 1.04
CA GLU A 108 -5.71 -15.42 1.78
C GLU A 108 -7.00 -15.80 1.05
N LEU A 109 -7.71 -14.82 0.47
CA LEU A 109 -8.87 -15.08 -0.37
C LEU A 109 -8.50 -15.95 -1.58
N ARG A 110 -7.37 -15.67 -2.24
CA ARG A 110 -6.84 -16.52 -3.33
C ARG A 110 -6.60 -17.94 -2.85
N ARG A 111 -5.90 -18.11 -1.72
CA ARG A 111 -5.62 -19.41 -1.11
C ARG A 111 -6.89 -20.22 -0.81
N MET A 112 -7.95 -19.55 -0.36
CA MET A 112 -9.22 -20.20 0.01
C MET A 112 -10.13 -20.51 -1.18
N THR A 113 -10.07 -19.73 -2.25
CA THR A 113 -11.05 -19.78 -3.35
C THR A 113 -10.50 -20.37 -4.65
N ASN A 114 -9.20 -20.36 -4.85
CA ASN A 114 -8.59 -21.04 -5.99
C ASN A 114 -8.61 -22.55 -5.74
N PRO A 115 -9.01 -23.39 -6.72
CA PRO A 115 -9.19 -24.84 -6.52
C PRO A 115 -7.95 -25.60 -6.01
N ASP A 116 -6.76 -25.12 -6.35
CA ASP A 116 -5.46 -25.66 -5.94
C ASP A 116 -4.79 -24.85 -4.83
N GLY A 117 -5.50 -23.85 -4.28
CA GLY A 117 -5.01 -22.96 -3.24
C GLY A 117 -3.88 -22.03 -3.69
N ALA A 118 -3.64 -21.88 -4.99
CA ALA A 118 -2.55 -21.06 -5.49
C ALA A 118 -2.78 -19.57 -5.20
N THR A 119 -1.76 -18.89 -4.70
CA THR A 119 -1.83 -17.46 -4.35
C THR A 119 -1.24 -16.55 -5.42
N ASP A 120 -0.62 -17.12 -6.44
CA ASP A 120 0.02 -16.42 -7.55
C ASP A 120 -0.96 -15.98 -8.64
N ARG A 121 -2.22 -16.43 -8.59
CA ARG A 121 -3.26 -16.16 -9.60
C ARG A 121 -4.45 -15.40 -9.02
N PRO A 122 -4.98 -14.38 -9.74
CA PRO A 122 -6.17 -13.68 -9.29
C PRO A 122 -7.40 -14.59 -9.20
N CYS A 123 -8.09 -14.49 -8.07
CA CYS A 123 -9.28 -15.27 -7.76
C CYS A 123 -10.57 -14.67 -8.36
N GLY A 124 -11.72 -15.31 -8.12
CA GLY A 124 -13.01 -14.87 -8.66
C GLY A 124 -13.41 -13.44 -8.26
N TRP A 125 -13.13 -13.04 -7.01
CA TRP A 125 -13.41 -11.67 -6.57
C TRP A 125 -12.61 -10.63 -7.34
N GLU A 126 -11.32 -10.88 -7.59
CA GLU A 126 -10.45 -9.96 -8.35
C GLU A 126 -10.92 -9.80 -9.78
N ARG A 127 -11.41 -10.89 -10.41
CA ARG A 127 -11.97 -10.86 -11.76
C ARG A 127 -13.22 -10.00 -11.87
N ALA A 128 -14.00 -9.90 -10.80
CA ALA A 128 -15.16 -9.01 -10.73
C ALA A 128 -14.78 -7.54 -10.40
N HIS A 129 -13.57 -7.29 -9.89
CA HIS A 129 -13.11 -5.98 -9.41
C HIS A 129 -11.73 -5.63 -9.98
N LEU A 130 -11.57 -5.75 -11.30
CA LEU A 130 -10.25 -5.69 -11.96
C LEU A 130 -9.46 -4.42 -11.67
N VAL A 131 -10.13 -3.26 -11.68
CA VAL A 131 -9.47 -1.95 -11.46
C VAL A 131 -8.91 -1.89 -10.05
N GLN A 132 -9.71 -2.26 -9.06
CA GLN A 132 -9.33 -2.25 -7.65
C GLN A 132 -8.24 -3.28 -7.37
N ALA A 133 -8.35 -4.49 -7.95
CA ALA A 133 -7.38 -5.56 -7.77
C ALA A 133 -6.00 -5.19 -8.37
N ALA A 134 -5.97 -4.63 -9.58
CA ALA A 134 -4.73 -4.18 -10.20
C ALA A 134 -4.10 -3.00 -9.45
N ALA A 135 -4.91 -2.02 -9.03
CA ALA A 135 -4.44 -0.91 -8.22
C ALA A 135 -3.85 -1.37 -6.87
N LEU A 136 -4.54 -2.28 -6.18
CA LEU A 136 -4.04 -2.83 -4.91
C LEU A 136 -2.71 -3.56 -5.09
N ALA A 137 -2.54 -4.34 -6.16
CA ALA A 137 -1.25 -5.00 -6.44
C ALA A 137 -0.11 -3.99 -6.68
N LEU A 138 -0.40 -2.88 -7.36
CA LEU A 138 0.58 -1.81 -7.60
C LEU A 138 0.90 -1.06 -6.29
N GLU A 139 -0.12 -0.69 -5.52
CA GLU A 139 0.03 0.02 -4.25
C GLU A 139 0.80 -0.83 -3.22
N ALA A 140 0.50 -2.13 -3.12
CA ALA A 140 1.18 -3.06 -2.23
C ALA A 140 2.65 -3.30 -2.60
N ALA A 141 3.02 -3.08 -3.87
CA ALA A 141 4.41 -3.11 -4.33
C ALA A 141 5.12 -1.75 -4.21
N GLY A 142 4.45 -0.72 -3.69
CA GLY A 142 5.02 0.60 -3.45
C GLY A 142 5.02 1.52 -4.67
N HIS A 143 4.27 1.22 -5.72
CA HIS A 143 4.07 2.19 -6.80
C HIS A 143 3.24 3.37 -6.30
N ALA A 144 3.60 4.59 -6.68
CA ALA A 144 2.85 5.78 -6.31
C ALA A 144 1.66 6.01 -7.27
N PRO A 145 0.43 6.21 -6.78
CA PRO A 145 -0.71 6.56 -7.62
C PRO A 145 -0.57 8.00 -8.12
N GLU A 146 -1.08 8.29 -9.32
CA GLU A 146 -1.25 9.67 -9.79
C GLU A 146 -2.25 10.39 -8.87
N ALA A 147 -1.88 11.50 -8.24
CA ALA A 147 -2.76 12.18 -7.29
C ALA A 147 -2.26 13.60 -7.00
N GLY A 148 -3.16 14.57 -6.79
CA GLY A 148 -2.75 15.92 -6.37
C GLY A 148 -1.80 16.64 -7.34
N GLY A 149 -1.86 16.31 -8.64
CA GLY A 149 -0.90 16.79 -9.64
C GLY A 149 0.46 16.10 -9.62
N SER A 150 0.71 15.19 -8.66
CA SER A 150 1.90 14.34 -8.65
C SER A 150 1.78 13.22 -9.69
N PRO A 151 2.83 12.97 -10.51
CA PRO A 151 2.83 11.91 -11.50
C PRO A 151 2.86 10.54 -10.81
N GLY A 152 2.17 9.55 -11.39
CA GLY A 152 2.10 8.20 -10.85
C GLY A 152 1.30 7.28 -11.75
N TYR A 153 1.01 6.07 -11.28
CA TYR A 153 0.18 5.16 -12.05
C TYR A 153 -1.29 5.59 -12.02
N ARG A 154 -2.01 5.24 -13.08
CA ARG A 154 -3.46 5.36 -13.15
C ARG A 154 -4.07 4.12 -13.76
N VAL A 155 -4.93 3.43 -13.02
CA VAL A 155 -5.66 2.24 -13.46
C VAL A 155 -7.06 2.64 -13.92
N ARG A 156 -7.47 2.19 -15.09
CA ARG A 156 -8.79 2.47 -15.67
C ARG A 156 -9.43 1.20 -16.22
N ALA A 157 -10.75 1.14 -16.15
CA ALA A 157 -11.51 0.15 -16.91
C ALA A 157 -11.29 0.37 -18.41
N THR A 158 -11.40 -0.70 -19.18
CA THR A 158 -11.35 -0.63 -20.65
C THR A 158 -12.65 -1.16 -21.24
N PRO A 159 -12.93 -0.89 -22.53
CA PRO A 159 -14.03 -1.55 -23.24
C PRO A 159 -13.86 -3.07 -23.33
N GLN A 160 -12.66 -3.61 -23.09
CA GLN A 160 -12.44 -5.05 -23.02
C GLN A 160 -12.81 -5.54 -21.61
N PRO A 161 -13.84 -6.39 -21.46
CA PRO A 161 -14.46 -6.68 -20.16
C PRO A 161 -13.51 -7.37 -19.16
N GLU A 162 -12.47 -8.05 -19.64
CA GLU A 162 -11.51 -8.78 -18.81
C GLU A 162 -10.15 -8.07 -18.67
N ALA A 163 -10.06 -6.80 -19.07
CA ALA A 163 -8.81 -6.07 -19.04
C ALA A 163 -8.93 -4.65 -18.48
N VAL A 164 -7.86 -4.23 -17.81
CA VAL A 164 -7.66 -2.86 -17.31
C VAL A 164 -6.52 -2.18 -18.04
N ALA A 165 -6.62 -0.87 -18.20
CA ALA A 165 -5.56 -0.04 -18.71
C ALA A 165 -4.77 0.56 -17.56
N VAL A 166 -3.45 0.44 -17.57
CA VAL A 166 -2.56 1.10 -16.61
C VAL A 166 -1.70 2.12 -17.35
N HIS A 167 -1.82 3.37 -16.94
CA HIS A 167 -1.00 4.47 -17.41
C HIS A 167 0.07 4.81 -16.37
N ALA A 168 1.19 5.34 -16.83
CA ALA A 168 2.29 5.81 -15.99
C ALA A 168 2.95 7.03 -16.68
N PRO A 169 3.66 7.90 -15.94
CA PRO A 169 4.25 9.12 -16.50
C PRO A 169 5.35 8.86 -17.53
N ASP A 170 6.09 7.77 -17.38
CA ASP A 170 7.22 7.41 -18.22
C ASP A 170 7.31 5.89 -18.45
N GLY A 171 8.18 5.48 -19.38
CA GLY A 171 8.32 4.09 -19.78
C GLY A 171 9.00 3.19 -18.75
N GLU A 172 9.82 3.74 -17.85
CA GLU A 172 10.47 2.97 -16.78
C GLU A 172 9.43 2.61 -15.70
N THR A 173 8.66 3.61 -15.25
CA THR A 173 7.54 3.41 -14.33
C THR A 173 6.51 2.45 -14.91
N LEU A 174 6.19 2.58 -16.21
CA LEU A 174 5.28 1.68 -16.90
C LEU A 174 5.81 0.23 -16.90
N ARG A 175 7.11 0.03 -17.15
CA ARG A 175 7.73 -1.30 -17.13
C ARG A 175 7.76 -1.88 -15.72
N ALA A 176 8.00 -1.07 -14.69
CA ALA A 176 7.97 -1.50 -13.30
C ALA A 176 6.55 -1.95 -12.87
N CYS A 177 5.51 -1.24 -13.32
CA CYS A 177 4.11 -1.65 -13.15
C CYS A 177 3.84 -2.99 -13.84
N ALA A 178 4.33 -3.19 -15.08
CA ALA A 178 4.16 -4.44 -15.82
C ALA A 178 4.76 -5.63 -15.07
N ILE A 179 6.01 -5.53 -14.63
CA ILE A 179 6.70 -6.58 -13.86
C ILE A 179 5.93 -6.94 -12.58
N THR A 180 5.37 -5.92 -11.92
CA THR A 180 4.62 -6.09 -10.67
C THR A 180 3.31 -6.84 -10.92
N LEU A 181 2.56 -6.43 -11.93
CA LEU A 181 1.31 -7.09 -12.31
C LEU A 181 1.55 -8.53 -12.77
N GLU A 182 2.63 -8.77 -13.53
CA GLU A 182 3.02 -10.13 -13.93
C GLU A 182 3.31 -11.04 -12.74
N LYS A 183 4.06 -10.54 -11.74
CA LYS A 183 4.31 -11.26 -10.48
C LYS A 183 3.04 -11.50 -9.67
N ALA A 184 2.04 -10.63 -9.80
CA ALA A 184 0.74 -10.77 -9.15
C ALA A 184 -0.24 -11.68 -9.92
N GLY A 185 0.18 -12.28 -11.03
CA GLY A 185 -0.60 -13.24 -11.81
C GLY A 185 -1.39 -12.63 -12.97
N TRP A 186 -1.01 -11.44 -13.43
CA TRP A 186 -1.62 -10.79 -14.59
C TRP A 186 -0.80 -11.09 -15.85
N GLN A 187 -1.48 -11.12 -16.99
CA GLN A 187 -0.88 -11.02 -18.31
C GLN A 187 -0.92 -9.56 -18.74
N VAL A 188 0.23 -9.03 -19.14
CA VAL A 188 0.39 -7.62 -19.47
C VAL A 188 0.90 -7.48 -20.90
N GLY A 189 0.31 -6.56 -21.66
CA GLY A 189 0.80 -6.14 -22.97
C GLY A 189 0.97 -4.62 -23.03
N GLU A 190 2.04 -4.15 -23.65
CA GLU A 190 2.24 -2.72 -23.89
C GLU A 190 1.53 -2.27 -25.18
N TYR A 191 0.80 -1.17 -25.08
CA TYR A 191 0.08 -0.57 -26.20
C TYR A 191 0.42 0.91 -26.34
N THR A 192 0.45 1.39 -27.57
CA THR A 192 0.58 2.81 -27.88
C THR A 192 -0.74 3.31 -28.44
N GLN A 193 -1.34 4.31 -27.80
CA GLN A 193 -2.57 4.91 -28.28
C GLN A 193 -2.31 5.61 -29.63
N PRO A 194 -3.05 5.31 -30.72
CA PRO A 194 -2.71 5.79 -32.06
C PRO A 194 -2.67 7.32 -32.20
N ARG A 195 -3.61 8.01 -31.54
CA ARG A 195 -3.79 9.47 -31.67
C ARG A 195 -2.82 10.28 -30.81
N THR A 196 -2.68 9.91 -29.55
CA THR A 196 -1.90 10.66 -28.56
C THR A 196 -0.46 10.17 -28.45
N ARG A 197 -0.16 9.01 -29.05
CA ARG A 197 1.09 8.25 -28.86
C ARG A 197 1.39 7.90 -27.39
N ALA A 198 0.40 8.06 -26.50
CA ALA A 198 0.55 7.71 -25.10
C ALA A 198 0.70 6.18 -24.97
N ARG A 199 1.74 5.75 -24.26
CA ARG A 199 1.96 4.34 -23.93
C ARG A 199 1.14 3.97 -22.69
N TYR A 200 0.59 2.78 -22.69
CA TYR A 200 -0.15 2.22 -21.56
C TYR A 200 -0.04 0.69 -21.58
N LEU A 201 -0.27 0.08 -20.42
CA LEU A 201 -0.40 -1.36 -20.30
C LEU A 201 -1.85 -1.76 -20.44
N LEU A 202 -2.11 -2.85 -21.14
CA LEU A 202 -3.35 -3.59 -21.03
C LEU A 202 -3.07 -4.84 -20.20
N ALA A 203 -3.71 -4.96 -19.05
CA ALA A 203 -3.51 -6.05 -18.10
C ALA A 203 -4.79 -6.86 -17.91
N SER A 204 -4.69 -8.18 -17.96
CA SER A 204 -5.79 -9.11 -17.71
C SER A 204 -5.35 -10.24 -16.77
N PRO A 205 -6.22 -10.76 -15.89
CA PRO A 205 -5.86 -11.88 -15.03
C PRO A 205 -5.54 -13.15 -15.83
N ARG A 206 -4.43 -13.82 -15.53
CA ARG A 206 -4.10 -15.11 -16.18
C ARG A 206 -5.19 -16.14 -15.91
N ARG A 207 -5.55 -16.93 -16.92
CA ARG A 207 -6.62 -17.94 -16.84
C ARG A 207 -6.14 -19.33 -16.40
N VAL A 208 -4.81 -19.55 -16.36
CA VAL A 208 -4.16 -20.85 -16.14
C VAL A 208 -3.16 -20.74 -15.02
#